data_AF-A0A2Z5SZG9-F1
#
_entry.id   AF-A0A2Z5SZG9-F1
#
_cell.length_a   1.000
_cell.length_b   1.000
_cell.length_c   1.000
_cell.angle_alpha   90.00
_cell.angle_beta   90.00
_cell.angle_gamma   90.00
#
_symmetry.space_group_name_H-M   'P 1'
#
loop_
_entity.id
_entity.type
_entity.pdbx_description
1 polymer ?
#
loop_
_entity_poly.entity_id
_entity_poly.type
_entity_poly.pdbx_seq_one_letter_code
_entity_poly.pdbx_strand_id
1 'polypeptide(L)'
;MFPNRLLFENITVDMLIQIIGHLLAGCIGISLGLLGGGGSVLTLPILVYVMEIPPKSAIAMTLVIVGVVSIVGAIPHWRKGNVNLKKAFLFGKATMLGAFFGANLAILPFITEKIQLLLFAIMMIVAAVLIIQKNLLPPSFFSKENTNSNQKVQPVHRYSWLWLILEGLGIGILIGLVGVGGGFVIVPALVLLGNTPIKEAIGTSLVIIALNGIAGFLGYVGKVPLDWSLMASFTLVASFGTFFGAHLSQYVQAKQLEKGFGYFLIVVAVFIFIQQ
;
A
#
# COMPACT_ATOMS: atom_id res chain seq x y z
N MET A 1 33.62 -14.06 34.70
CA MET A 1 33.15 -14.09 33.29
C MET A 1 31.64 -14.04 33.37
N PHE A 2 30.99 -12.95 32.94
CA PHE A 2 29.57 -12.65 33.21
C PHE A 2 28.68 -13.03 32.02
N PRO A 3 28.18 -14.28 31.91
CA PRO A 3 27.27 -14.68 30.84
C PRO A 3 25.91 -13.94 30.89
N ASN A 4 25.51 -13.45 32.07
CA ASN A 4 24.20 -12.80 32.24
C ASN A 4 24.11 -11.42 31.60
N ARG A 5 25.20 -10.66 31.49
CA ARG A 5 25.14 -9.27 30.99
C ARG A 5 24.74 -9.21 29.51
N LEU A 6 25.27 -10.14 28.70
CA LEU A 6 24.94 -10.28 27.28
C LEU A 6 23.50 -10.75 27.06
N LEU A 7 22.97 -11.62 27.94
CA LEU A 7 21.57 -12.06 27.87
C LEU A 7 20.60 -10.92 28.21
N PHE A 8 20.88 -10.13 29.25
CA PHE A 8 20.05 -8.97 29.57
C PHE A 8 20.12 -7.89 28.49
N GLU A 9 21.30 -7.65 27.91
CA GLU A 9 21.50 -6.69 26.83
C GLU A 9 20.70 -7.09 25.58
N ASN A 10 20.77 -8.35 25.16
CA ASN A 10 19.96 -8.86 24.05
C ASN A 10 18.45 -8.75 24.33
N ILE A 11 17.99 -9.13 25.53
CA ILE A 11 16.57 -9.00 25.91
C ILE A 11 16.12 -7.54 25.85
N THR A 12 16.95 -6.58 26.30
CA THR A 12 16.59 -5.16 26.25
C THR A 12 16.56 -4.59 24.85
N VAL A 13 17.48 -5.03 23.97
CA VAL A 13 17.52 -4.61 22.57
C VAL A 13 16.32 -5.17 21.80
N ASP A 14 16.00 -6.45 21.97
CA ASP A 14 14.83 -7.09 21.34
C ASP A 14 13.53 -6.41 21.76
N MET A 15 13.40 -6.08 23.04
CA MET A 15 12.22 -5.39 23.58
C MET A 15 12.11 -3.96 23.03
N LEU A 16 13.23 -3.25 22.89
CA LEU A 16 13.26 -1.92 22.28
C LEU A 16 12.86 -1.96 20.80
N ILE A 17 13.39 -2.92 20.04
CA ILE A 17 13.04 -3.13 18.63
C ILE A 17 11.55 -3.39 18.48
N GLN A 18 10.97 -4.25 19.31
CA GLN A 18 9.52 -4.51 19.30
C GLN A 18 8.72 -3.24 19.60
N ILE A 19 9.10 -2.46 20.61
CA ILE A 19 8.40 -1.20 20.95
C ILE A 19 8.46 -0.22 19.78
N ILE A 20 9.64 -0.02 19.19
CA ILE A 20 9.82 0.87 18.03
C ILE A 20 9.01 0.37 16.83
N GLY A 21 9.05 -0.93 16.56
CA GLY A 21 8.29 -1.57 15.49
C GLY A 21 6.79 -1.35 15.62
N HIS A 22 6.22 -1.51 16.81
CA HIS A 22 4.79 -1.28 17.05
C HIS A 22 4.42 0.20 16.99
N LEU A 23 5.29 1.11 17.45
CA LEU A 23 5.08 2.55 17.27
C LEU A 23 5.04 2.91 15.78
N LEU A 24 5.96 2.37 15.00
CA LEU A 24 5.99 2.52 13.55
C LEU A 24 4.77 1.88 12.86
N ALA A 25 4.27 0.75 13.37
CA ALA A 25 3.00 0.15 12.93
C ALA A 25 1.83 1.11 13.11
N GLY A 26 1.78 1.81 14.25
CA GLY A 26 0.80 2.86 14.50
C GLY A 26 0.92 4.01 13.50
N CYS A 27 2.13 4.47 13.21
CA CYS A 27 2.40 5.50 12.21
C CYS A 27 1.98 5.07 10.79
N ILE A 28 2.25 3.81 10.41
CA ILE A 28 1.75 3.21 9.16
C ILE A 28 0.23 3.27 9.14
N GLY A 29 -0.41 2.81 10.22
CA GLY A 29 -1.86 2.80 10.37
C GLY A 29 -2.43 4.20 10.17
N ILE A 30 -1.90 5.20 10.86
CA ILE A 30 -2.31 6.61 10.74
C ILE A 30 -2.10 7.11 9.31
N SER A 31 -0.94 6.85 8.72
CA SER A 31 -0.64 7.22 7.33
C SER A 31 -1.64 6.60 6.35
N LEU A 32 -2.01 5.34 6.56
CA LEU A 32 -3.00 4.61 5.76
C LEU A 32 -4.41 5.16 5.97
N GLY A 33 -4.77 5.54 7.19
CA GLY A 33 -6.05 6.20 7.47
C GLY A 33 -6.14 7.60 6.83
N LEU A 34 -5.03 8.33 6.77
CA LEU A 34 -4.98 9.70 6.24
C LEU A 34 -4.91 9.75 4.72
N LEU A 35 -4.05 8.92 4.11
CA LEU A 35 -3.76 8.90 2.68
C LEU A 35 -4.53 7.81 1.92
N GLY A 36 -5.32 7.01 2.64
CA GLY A 36 -5.88 5.77 2.12
C GLY A 36 -4.77 4.72 1.92
N GLY A 37 -4.84 3.93 0.86
CA GLY A 37 -3.89 2.83 0.64
C GLY A 37 -2.42 3.23 0.46
N GLY A 38 -2.09 4.54 0.32
CA GLY A 38 -0.72 5.02 0.15
C GLY A 38 0.20 4.75 1.35
N GLY A 39 -0.29 4.88 2.59
CA GLY A 39 0.53 4.71 3.79
C GLY A 39 1.07 3.30 4.01
N SER A 40 0.46 2.29 3.38
CA SER A 40 0.86 0.88 3.45
C SER A 40 2.24 0.56 2.88
N VAL A 41 2.82 1.48 2.09
CA VAL A 41 4.15 1.30 1.48
C VAL A 41 5.22 1.08 2.53
N LEU A 42 5.02 1.62 3.72
CA LEU A 42 6.00 1.64 4.79
C LEU A 42 6.06 0.34 5.59
N THR A 43 5.04 -0.52 5.47
CA THR A 43 4.99 -1.80 6.19
C THR A 43 6.18 -2.69 5.86
N LEU A 44 6.48 -2.85 4.57
CA LEU A 44 7.58 -3.72 4.12
C LEU A 44 8.95 -3.29 4.67
N PRO A 45 9.42 -2.03 4.51
CA PRO A 45 10.72 -1.64 5.01
C PRO A 45 10.79 -1.69 6.55
N ILE A 46 9.68 -1.46 7.26
CA ILE A 46 9.67 -1.62 8.70
C ILE A 46 9.83 -3.09 9.09
N LEU A 47 9.15 -4.02 8.43
CA LEU A 47 9.34 -5.44 8.68
C LEU A 47 10.76 -5.93 8.34
N VAL A 48 11.34 -5.45 7.25
CA VAL A 48 12.68 -5.89 6.81
C VAL A 48 13.80 -5.27 7.63
N TYR A 49 13.78 -3.95 7.83
CA TYR A 49 14.92 -3.22 8.40
C TYR A 49 14.80 -2.92 9.89
N VAL A 50 13.58 -2.89 10.44
CA VAL A 50 13.38 -2.66 11.88
C VAL A 50 13.12 -3.97 12.59
N MET A 51 12.22 -4.80 12.04
CA MET A 51 11.89 -6.10 12.64
C MET A 51 12.81 -7.24 12.18
N GLU A 52 13.80 -6.94 11.32
CA GLU A 52 14.80 -7.88 10.81
C GLU A 52 14.19 -9.16 10.18
N ILE A 53 12.99 -9.05 9.62
CA ILE A 53 12.29 -10.17 8.99
C ILE A 53 12.83 -10.39 7.58
N PRO A 54 13.14 -11.64 7.18
CA PRO A 54 13.56 -11.96 5.82
C PRO A 54 12.60 -11.40 4.76
N PRO A 55 13.09 -10.77 3.67
CA PRO A 55 12.26 -10.06 2.69
C PRO A 55 11.08 -10.87 2.13
N LYS A 56 11.28 -12.16 1.80
CA LYS A 56 10.19 -13.01 1.30
C LYS A 56 9.07 -13.21 2.33
N SER A 57 9.43 -13.39 3.60
CA SER A 57 8.47 -13.48 4.70
C SER A 57 7.81 -12.14 5.00
N ALA A 58 8.57 -11.05 5.00
CA ALA A 58 8.07 -9.70 5.23
C ALA A 58 7.04 -9.28 4.16
N ILE A 59 7.28 -9.65 2.89
CA ILE A 59 6.34 -9.45 1.79
C ILE A 59 5.03 -10.19 2.04
N ALA A 60 5.10 -11.48 2.38
CA ALA A 60 3.92 -12.28 2.67
C ALA A 60 3.12 -11.73 3.87
N MET A 61 3.81 -11.33 4.94
CA MET A 61 3.20 -10.71 6.11
C MET A 61 2.56 -9.36 5.76
N THR A 62 3.22 -8.54 4.93
CA THR A 62 2.70 -7.23 4.50
C THR A 62 1.39 -7.37 3.73
N LEU A 63 1.28 -8.36 2.84
CA LEU A 63 0.05 -8.62 2.08
C LEU A 63 -1.15 -8.88 3.00
N VAL A 64 -0.95 -9.62 4.09
CA VAL A 64 -1.99 -9.87 5.10
C VAL A 64 -2.26 -8.63 5.94
N ILE A 65 -1.22 -8.04 6.53
CA ILE A 65 -1.33 -6.85 7.40
C ILE A 65 -2.10 -5.76 6.67
N VAL A 66 -1.63 -5.39 5.48
CA VAL A 66 -2.24 -4.31 4.70
C VAL A 66 -3.61 -4.73 4.19
N GLY A 67 -3.81 -5.99 3.81
CA GLY A 67 -5.12 -6.49 3.40
C GLY A 67 -6.18 -6.27 4.49
N VAL A 68 -5.88 -6.67 5.72
CA VAL A 68 -6.76 -6.50 6.89
C VAL A 68 -6.94 -5.02 7.25
N VAL A 69 -5.84 -4.28 7.34
CA VAL A 69 -5.89 -2.84 7.67
C VAL A 69 -6.68 -2.06 6.62
N SER A 70 -6.63 -2.45 5.35
CA SER A 70 -7.43 -1.84 4.28
C SER A 70 -8.92 -2.15 4.40
N ILE A 71 -9.30 -3.33 4.89
CA ILE A 71 -10.71 -3.62 5.21
C ILE A 71 -11.20 -2.65 6.28
N VAL A 72 -10.43 -2.47 7.37
CA VAL A 72 -10.76 -1.53 8.44
C VAL A 72 -10.85 -0.10 7.92
N GLY A 73 -9.87 0.32 7.11
CA GLY A 73 -9.84 1.63 6.47
C GLY A 73 -10.96 1.86 5.46
N ALA A 74 -11.49 0.82 4.82
CA ALA A 74 -12.59 0.95 3.87
C ALA A 74 -13.93 1.29 4.56
N ILE A 75 -14.12 0.95 5.84
CA ILE A 75 -15.39 1.12 6.56
C ILE A 75 -15.83 2.61 6.59
N PRO A 76 -15.01 3.59 7.00
CA PRO A 76 -15.39 5.01 6.97
C PRO A 76 -15.70 5.52 5.55
N HIS A 77 -14.97 5.04 4.53
CA HIS A 77 -15.21 5.44 3.15
C HIS A 77 -16.50 4.85 2.58
N TRP A 78 -16.82 3.61 2.95
CA TRP A 78 -18.08 2.95 2.60
C TRP A 78 -19.26 3.71 3.19
N ARG A 79 -19.20 4.05 4.48
CA ARG A 79 -20.24 4.83 5.18
C ARG A 79 -20.48 6.20 4.54
N LYS A 80 -19.45 6.79 3.93
CA LYS A 80 -19.51 8.08 3.21
C LYS A 80 -19.92 7.93 1.73
N GLY A 81 -20.25 6.74 1.24
CA GLY A 81 -20.62 6.49 -0.15
C GLY A 81 -19.46 6.60 -1.16
N ASN A 82 -18.22 6.60 -0.68
CA ASN A 82 -17.02 6.79 -1.50
C ASN A 82 -16.43 5.47 -2.03
N VAL A 83 -17.23 4.40 -2.11
CA VAL A 83 -16.77 3.08 -2.57
C VAL A 83 -17.60 2.64 -3.76
N ASN A 84 -16.95 2.49 -4.92
CA ASN A 84 -17.60 1.99 -6.12
C ASN A 84 -17.28 0.51 -6.32
N LEU A 85 -18.18 -0.34 -5.83
CA LEU A 85 -18.03 -1.79 -5.90
C LEU A 85 -17.88 -2.32 -7.33
N LYS A 86 -18.54 -1.69 -8.31
CA LYS A 86 -18.48 -2.14 -9.70
C LYS A 86 -17.07 -1.95 -10.26
N LYS A 87 -16.46 -0.79 -10.00
CA LYS A 87 -15.06 -0.51 -10.36
C LYS A 87 -14.10 -1.37 -9.55
N ALA A 88 -14.34 -1.52 -8.24
CA ALA A 88 -13.54 -2.38 -7.37
C ALA A 88 -13.54 -3.83 -7.89
N PHE A 89 -14.66 -4.35 -8.35
CA PHE A 89 -14.75 -5.73 -8.85
C PHE A 89 -14.11 -5.88 -10.24
N LEU A 90 -14.35 -4.93 -11.14
CA LEU A 90 -13.79 -4.98 -12.50
C LEU A 90 -12.26 -4.89 -12.49
N PHE A 91 -11.72 -3.90 -11.77
CA PHE A 91 -10.29 -3.69 -11.65
C PHE A 91 -9.65 -4.66 -10.63
N GLY A 92 -10.38 -4.97 -9.56
CA GLY A 92 -9.97 -5.90 -8.51
C GLY A 92 -9.72 -7.30 -9.04
N LYS A 93 -10.56 -7.83 -9.93
CA LYS A 93 -10.30 -9.17 -10.50
C LYS A 93 -8.99 -9.25 -11.27
N ALA A 94 -8.71 -8.25 -12.11
CA ALA A 94 -7.49 -8.19 -12.88
C ALA A 94 -6.25 -8.08 -11.98
N THR A 95 -6.30 -7.16 -11.01
CA THR A 95 -5.22 -6.97 -10.02
C THR A 95 -5.04 -8.15 -9.09
N MET A 96 -6.12 -8.84 -8.71
CA MET A 96 -6.10 -10.01 -7.84
C MET A 96 -5.45 -11.22 -8.53
N LEU A 97 -5.79 -11.45 -9.81
CA LEU A 97 -5.10 -12.44 -10.63
C LEU A 97 -3.61 -12.09 -10.77
N GLY A 98 -3.31 -10.83 -11.09
CA GLY A 98 -1.93 -10.35 -11.16
C GLY A 98 -1.18 -10.57 -9.85
N ALA A 99 -1.78 -10.25 -8.70
CA ALA A 99 -1.18 -10.39 -7.38
C ALA A 99 -0.87 -11.84 -7.04
N PHE A 100 -1.78 -12.76 -7.36
CA PHE A 100 -1.52 -14.19 -7.20
C PHE A 100 -0.34 -14.66 -8.06
N PHE A 101 -0.31 -14.32 -9.35
CA PHE A 101 0.79 -14.70 -10.23
C PHE A 101 2.12 -14.03 -9.84
N GLY A 102 2.10 -12.75 -9.48
CA GLY A 102 3.26 -12.00 -8.99
C GLY A 102 3.87 -12.61 -7.73
N ALA A 103 3.03 -13.02 -6.78
CA ALA A 103 3.46 -13.73 -5.58
C ALA A 103 4.09 -15.09 -5.90
N ASN A 104 3.53 -15.85 -6.85
CA ASN A 104 4.14 -17.10 -7.29
C ASN A 104 5.48 -16.87 -8.01
N LEU A 105 5.59 -15.82 -8.83
CA LEU A 105 6.83 -15.43 -9.51
C LEU A 105 7.93 -15.06 -8.52
N ALA A 106 7.59 -14.36 -7.45
CA ALA A 106 8.53 -13.95 -6.41
C ALA A 106 9.23 -15.11 -5.67
N ILE A 107 8.63 -16.29 -5.68
CA ILE A 107 9.16 -17.47 -4.99
C ILE A 107 10.12 -18.26 -5.88
N LEU A 108 10.11 -17.99 -7.19
CA LEU A 108 11.04 -18.61 -8.12
C LEU A 108 12.50 -18.38 -7.70
N PRO A 109 13.39 -19.36 -7.91
CA PRO A 109 14.78 -19.28 -7.48
C PRO A 109 15.56 -18.12 -8.13
N PHE A 110 15.13 -17.67 -9.31
CA PHE A 110 15.74 -16.55 -10.02
C PHE A 110 15.41 -15.18 -9.41
N ILE A 111 14.31 -15.07 -8.66
CA ILE A 111 13.92 -13.83 -7.96
C ILE A 111 14.54 -13.84 -6.57
N THR A 112 15.69 -13.17 -6.48
CA THR A 112 16.42 -12.96 -5.22
C THR A 112 15.79 -11.81 -4.42
N GLU A 113 15.98 -11.84 -3.11
CA GLU A 113 15.50 -10.80 -2.17
C GLU A 113 15.97 -9.40 -2.57
N LYS A 114 17.23 -9.28 -3.03
CA LYS A 114 17.78 -8.03 -3.56
C LYS A 114 16.96 -7.48 -4.73
N ILE A 115 16.53 -8.35 -5.66
CA ILE A 115 15.73 -7.95 -6.82
C ILE A 115 14.37 -7.44 -6.35
N GLN A 116 13.74 -8.10 -5.37
CA GLN A 116 12.46 -7.66 -4.83
C GLN A 116 12.57 -6.29 -4.14
N LEU A 117 13.62 -6.07 -3.34
CA LEU A 117 13.87 -4.79 -2.66
C LEU A 117 14.28 -3.68 -3.63
N LEU A 118 14.99 -4.00 -4.71
CA LEU A 118 15.29 -3.03 -5.77
C LEU A 118 14.01 -2.62 -6.53
N LEU A 119 13.18 -3.60 -6.92
CA LEU A 119 11.88 -3.33 -7.54
C LEU A 119 10.98 -2.51 -6.62
N PHE A 120 11.03 -2.77 -5.31
CA PHE A 120 10.36 -1.98 -4.30
C PHE A 120 10.84 -0.52 -4.27
N ALA A 121 12.15 -0.30 -4.19
CA ALA A 121 12.73 1.03 -4.17
C ALA A 121 12.37 1.82 -5.45
N ILE A 122 12.46 1.19 -6.62
CA ILE A 122 12.05 1.79 -7.91
C ILE A 122 10.58 2.19 -7.86
N MET A 123 9.71 1.29 -7.39
CA MET A 123 8.29 1.55 -7.28
C MET A 123 7.98 2.71 -6.31
N MET A 124 8.73 2.83 -5.21
CA MET A 124 8.64 3.96 -4.28
C MET A 124 9.08 5.29 -4.93
N ILE A 125 10.15 5.28 -5.73
CA ILE A 125 10.60 6.48 -6.46
C ILE A 125 9.54 6.90 -7.47
N VAL A 126 9.01 5.97 -8.26
CA VAL A 126 7.94 6.24 -9.22
C VAL A 126 6.73 6.83 -8.51
N ALA A 127 6.30 6.24 -7.40
CA ALA A 127 5.22 6.75 -6.57
C ALA A 127 5.46 8.18 -6.09
N ALA A 128 6.64 8.43 -5.52
CA ALA A 128 7.02 9.74 -5.01
C ALA A 128 7.01 10.80 -6.12
N VAL A 129 7.59 10.48 -7.27
CA VAL A 129 7.63 11.37 -8.43
C VAL A 129 6.22 11.69 -8.91
N LEU A 130 5.34 10.70 -9.05
CA LEU A 130 3.95 10.92 -9.47
C LEU A 130 3.17 11.79 -8.48
N ILE A 131 3.36 11.60 -7.17
CA ILE A 131 2.70 12.39 -6.13
C ILE A 131 3.22 13.85 -6.12
N ILE A 132 4.54 14.04 -6.23
CA ILE A 132 5.16 15.37 -6.24
C ILE A 132 4.80 16.14 -7.52
N GLN A 133 4.86 15.48 -8.68
CA GLN A 133 4.51 16.09 -9.97
C GLN A 133 3.03 16.45 -10.07
N LYS A 134 2.12 15.60 -9.56
CA LYS A 134 0.69 15.90 -9.51
C LYS A 134 0.40 17.15 -8.67
N ASN A 135 1.17 17.40 -7.62
CA ASN A 135 1.04 18.61 -6.80
C ASN A 135 1.52 19.91 -7.50
N LEU A 136 2.23 19.80 -8.62
CA LEU A 136 2.68 20.91 -9.48
C LEU A 136 1.68 21.24 -10.61
N LEU A 137 0.71 20.37 -10.89
CA LEU A 137 -0.33 20.64 -11.90
C LEU A 137 -1.43 21.55 -11.31
N PRO A 138 -1.83 22.63 -12.01
CA PRO A 138 -2.86 23.53 -11.51
C PRO A 138 -4.23 22.84 -11.40
N PRO A 139 -5.12 23.28 -10.48
CA PRO A 139 -6.45 22.68 -10.26
C PRO A 139 -7.38 22.71 -11.47
N SER A 140 -7.01 23.40 -12.55
CA SER A 140 -7.78 23.56 -13.78
C SER A 140 -7.93 22.27 -14.61
N PHE A 141 -7.14 21.22 -14.32
CA PHE A 141 -7.34 19.90 -14.93
C PHE A 141 -8.23 18.95 -14.10
N PHE A 142 -8.52 19.27 -12.84
CA PHE A 142 -9.21 18.38 -11.90
C PHE A 142 -10.45 19.00 -11.22
N SER A 143 -10.71 20.30 -11.41
CA SER A 143 -11.96 20.95 -10.99
C SER A 143 -12.98 20.89 -12.12
N LYS A 144 -13.83 19.86 -12.11
CA LYS A 144 -15.11 19.90 -12.82
C LYS A 144 -16.25 19.71 -11.83
N GLU A 145 -16.34 20.66 -10.90
CA GLU A 145 -17.45 20.89 -9.98
C GLU A 145 -17.44 22.41 -9.78
N ASN A 146 -18.34 23.26 -10.29
CA ASN A 146 -19.71 23.18 -10.77
C ASN A 146 -19.93 24.22 -11.88
N THR A 147 -20.98 24.08 -12.70
CA THR A 147 -22.03 25.12 -12.97
C THR A 147 -22.83 24.74 -14.23
N ASN A 148 -24.11 24.43 -14.04
CA ASN A 148 -25.25 24.47 -14.96
C ASN A 148 -25.02 24.45 -16.48
N SER A 149 -25.53 23.40 -17.14
CA SER A 149 -26.30 23.38 -18.41
C SER A 149 -25.89 22.22 -19.32
N ASN A 150 -26.85 21.32 -19.61
CA ASN A 150 -27.05 20.56 -20.86
C ASN A 150 -25.84 20.10 -21.69
N GLN A 151 -24.72 19.73 -21.09
CA GLN A 151 -23.66 18.99 -21.78
C GLN A 151 -23.78 17.51 -21.43
N LYS A 152 -24.38 16.74 -22.34
CA LYS A 152 -24.17 15.30 -22.44
C LYS A 152 -22.67 15.06 -22.28
N VAL A 153 -22.26 14.48 -21.16
CA VAL A 153 -20.89 13.99 -20.96
C VAL A 153 -20.64 13.02 -22.10
N GLN A 154 -19.92 13.49 -23.13
CA GLN A 154 -19.55 12.64 -24.23
C GLN A 154 -18.75 11.48 -23.62
N PRO A 155 -19.12 10.21 -23.90
CA PRO A 155 -18.40 9.09 -23.36
C PRO A 155 -16.97 9.20 -23.88
N VAL A 156 -16.03 9.49 -22.97
CA VAL A 156 -14.60 9.42 -23.27
C VAL A 156 -14.37 8.04 -23.86
N HIS A 157 -13.70 8.03 -25.01
CA HIS A 157 -13.43 6.91 -25.88
C HIS A 157 -13.45 5.54 -25.18
N ARG A 158 -14.05 4.57 -25.86
CA ARG A 158 -13.99 3.11 -25.67
C ARG A 158 -12.52 2.64 -25.61
N TYR A 159 -11.75 3.05 -24.60
CA TYR A 159 -10.50 2.42 -24.22
C TYR A 159 -10.88 1.01 -23.83
N SER A 160 -10.53 0.08 -24.71
CA SER A 160 -10.94 -1.31 -24.69
C SER A 160 -10.71 -1.84 -23.28
N TRP A 161 -11.77 -2.24 -22.58
CA TRP A 161 -11.76 -3.02 -21.34
C TRP A 161 -10.56 -3.98 -21.18
N LEU A 162 -10.04 -4.52 -22.29
CA LEU A 162 -8.78 -5.25 -22.39
C LEU A 162 -7.54 -4.51 -21.82
N TRP A 163 -7.34 -3.23 -22.17
CA TRP A 163 -6.22 -2.41 -21.67
C TRP A 163 -6.31 -2.22 -20.15
N LEU A 164 -7.52 -1.96 -19.64
CA LEU A 164 -7.76 -1.83 -18.20
C LEU A 164 -7.44 -3.14 -17.44
N ILE A 165 -7.77 -4.29 -18.04
CA ILE A 165 -7.43 -5.61 -17.50
C ILE A 165 -5.92 -5.84 -17.54
N LEU A 166 -5.25 -5.48 -18.63
CA LEU A 166 -3.81 -5.68 -18.79
C LEU A 166 -3.00 -4.83 -17.79
N GLU A 167 -3.38 -3.57 -17.61
CA GLU A 167 -2.78 -2.69 -16.59
C GLU A 167 -3.09 -3.18 -15.19
N GLY A 168 -4.33 -3.57 -14.90
CA GLY A 168 -4.71 -4.16 -13.63
C GLY A 168 -3.88 -5.41 -13.33
N LEU A 169 -3.68 -6.29 -14.31
CA LEU A 169 -2.83 -7.47 -14.17
C LEU A 169 -1.38 -7.08 -13.88
N GLY A 170 -0.81 -6.13 -14.62
CA GLY A 170 0.57 -5.65 -14.41
C GLY A 170 0.77 -5.04 -13.02
N ILE A 171 -0.15 -4.17 -12.59
CA ILE A 171 -0.16 -3.58 -11.24
C ILE A 171 -0.28 -4.68 -10.18
N GLY A 172 -1.16 -5.65 -10.42
CA GLY A 172 -1.31 -6.83 -9.57
C GLY A 172 0.00 -7.61 -9.43
N ILE A 173 0.66 -7.92 -10.55
CA ILE A 173 1.93 -8.65 -10.55
C ILE A 173 2.99 -7.91 -9.72
N LEU A 174 3.11 -6.60 -9.89
CA LEU A 174 4.03 -5.79 -9.08
C LEU A 174 3.66 -5.83 -7.59
N ILE A 175 2.38 -5.71 -7.25
CA ILE A 175 1.89 -5.80 -5.86
C ILE A 175 2.22 -7.16 -5.26
N GLY A 176 1.96 -8.26 -5.98
CA GLY A 176 2.23 -9.61 -5.50
C GLY A 176 3.73 -9.92 -5.37
N LEU A 177 4.53 -9.42 -6.31
CA LEU A 177 5.97 -9.67 -6.33
C LEU A 177 6.69 -8.92 -5.21
N VAL A 178 6.27 -7.68 -4.97
CA VAL A 178 6.93 -6.75 -4.06
C VAL A 178 6.24 -6.67 -2.70
N GLY A 179 5.01 -7.17 -2.55
CA GLY A 179 4.31 -7.21 -1.27
C GLY A 179 3.75 -5.88 -0.80
N VAL A 180 3.76 -4.85 -1.65
CA VAL A 180 3.34 -3.52 -1.23
C VAL A 180 1.86 -3.39 -1.42
N GLY A 181 1.18 -2.84 -0.43
CA GLY A 181 -0.25 -2.59 -0.39
C GLY A 181 -0.87 -1.78 -1.53
N GLY A 182 -0.18 -1.51 -2.64
CA GLY A 182 -0.73 -1.10 -3.92
C GLY A 182 -1.43 0.25 -3.99
N GLY A 183 -1.81 0.88 -2.87
CA GLY A 183 -2.73 2.01 -2.88
C GLY A 183 -2.18 3.25 -3.57
N PHE A 184 -0.88 3.49 -3.45
CA PHE A 184 -0.20 4.58 -4.17
C PHE A 184 -0.11 4.33 -5.69
N VAL A 185 -0.32 3.11 -6.17
CA VAL A 185 -0.42 2.78 -7.61
C VAL A 185 -1.88 2.71 -8.06
N ILE A 186 -2.74 2.04 -7.27
CA ILE A 186 -4.14 1.81 -7.57
C ILE A 186 -4.94 3.12 -7.55
N VAL A 187 -4.68 4.03 -6.61
CA VAL A 187 -5.40 5.32 -6.54
C VAL A 187 -5.15 6.16 -7.79
N PRO A 188 -3.90 6.45 -8.20
CA PRO A 188 -3.65 7.14 -9.47
C PRO A 188 -4.23 6.41 -10.68
N ALA A 189 -4.13 5.07 -10.74
CA ALA A 189 -4.71 4.29 -11.83
C ALA A 189 -6.24 4.48 -11.94
N LEU A 190 -6.97 4.40 -10.83
CA LEU A 190 -8.42 4.62 -10.82
C LEU A 190 -8.83 6.05 -11.18
N VAL A 191 -8.02 7.04 -10.80
CA VAL A 191 -8.28 8.45 -11.12
C VAL A 191 -8.03 8.71 -12.60
N LEU A 192 -6.86 8.32 -13.11
CA LEU A 192 -6.43 8.63 -14.48
C LEU A 192 -7.13 7.77 -15.53
N LEU A 193 -7.26 6.47 -15.27
CA LEU A 193 -7.77 5.49 -16.24
C LEU A 193 -9.26 5.21 -16.00
N GLY A 194 -9.64 5.11 -14.74
CA GLY A 194 -11.03 4.85 -14.35
C GLY A 194 -11.92 6.09 -14.30
N ASN A 195 -11.37 7.28 -14.60
CA ASN A 195 -12.02 8.59 -14.48
C ASN A 195 -12.83 8.72 -13.17
N THR A 196 -12.23 8.25 -12.07
CA THR A 196 -12.89 8.14 -10.77
C THR A 196 -12.55 9.35 -9.92
N PRO A 197 -13.53 10.03 -9.29
CA PRO A 197 -13.26 11.10 -8.34
C PRO A 197 -12.28 10.64 -7.26
N ILE A 198 -11.34 11.50 -6.86
CA ILE A 198 -10.25 11.12 -5.93
C ILE A 198 -10.77 10.48 -4.63
N LYS A 199 -11.85 11.04 -4.04
CA LYS A 199 -12.47 10.50 -2.82
C LYS A 199 -13.02 9.08 -3.03
N GLU A 200 -13.67 8.84 -4.17
CA GLU A 200 -14.19 7.53 -4.57
C GLU A 200 -13.04 6.55 -4.88
N ALA A 201 -11.97 7.03 -5.53
CA ALA A 201 -10.79 6.23 -5.86
C ALA A 201 -10.06 5.75 -4.62
N ILE A 202 -9.92 6.59 -3.58
CA ILE A 202 -9.35 6.22 -2.29
C ILE A 202 -10.15 5.08 -1.66
N GLY A 203 -11.47 5.24 -1.50
CA GLY A 203 -12.32 4.21 -0.89
C GLY A 203 -12.35 2.90 -1.69
N THR A 204 -12.46 3.02 -3.02
CA THR A 204 -12.45 1.88 -3.95
C THR A 204 -11.11 1.14 -3.93
N SER A 205 -9.99 1.86 -3.81
CA SER A 205 -8.66 1.26 -3.73
C SER A 205 -8.50 0.40 -2.48
N LEU A 206 -8.99 0.82 -1.32
CA LEU A 206 -8.90 0.05 -0.08
C LEU A 206 -9.54 -1.34 -0.21
N VAL A 207 -10.67 -1.42 -0.92
CA VAL A 207 -11.31 -2.70 -1.25
C VAL A 207 -10.43 -3.55 -2.18
N ILE A 208 -9.85 -2.95 -3.22
CA ILE A 208 -8.95 -3.66 -4.15
C ILE A 208 -7.71 -4.16 -3.43
N ILE A 209 -7.15 -3.37 -2.51
CA ILE A 209 -5.97 -3.73 -1.72
C ILE A 209 -6.29 -4.90 -0.80
N ALA A 210 -7.46 -4.91 -0.16
CA ALA A 210 -7.91 -6.06 0.62
C ALA A 210 -7.97 -7.34 -0.23
N LEU A 211 -8.55 -7.27 -1.44
CA LEU A 211 -8.61 -8.40 -2.37
C LEU A 211 -7.21 -8.87 -2.81
N ASN A 212 -6.32 -7.93 -3.13
CA ASN A 212 -4.95 -8.24 -3.53
C ASN A 212 -4.13 -8.82 -2.38
N GLY A 213 -4.34 -8.35 -1.15
CA GLY A 213 -3.71 -8.92 0.04
C GLY A 213 -4.04 -10.40 0.21
N ILE A 214 -5.33 -10.75 0.06
CA ILE A 214 -5.79 -12.15 0.10
C ILE A 214 -5.14 -12.96 -1.03
N ALA A 215 -5.24 -12.51 -2.28
CA ALA A 215 -4.75 -13.29 -3.42
C ALA A 215 -3.22 -13.38 -3.48
N GLY A 216 -2.51 -12.30 -3.15
CA GLY A 216 -1.06 -12.32 -3.04
C GLY A 216 -0.61 -13.25 -1.92
N PHE A 217 -1.25 -13.19 -0.74
CA PHE A 217 -0.91 -14.08 0.37
C PHE A 217 -1.13 -15.56 0.04
N LEU A 218 -2.20 -15.91 -0.68
CA LEU A 218 -2.41 -17.27 -1.20
C LEU A 218 -1.28 -17.74 -2.12
N GLY A 219 -0.57 -16.82 -2.79
CA GLY A 219 0.62 -17.15 -3.58
C GLY A 219 1.84 -17.53 -2.71
N TYR A 220 1.92 -17.03 -1.48
CA TYR A 220 3.03 -17.24 -0.54
C TYR A 220 2.76 -18.27 0.57
N VAL A 221 1.49 -18.51 0.91
CA VAL A 221 1.11 -19.37 2.03
C VAL A 221 1.71 -20.77 1.87
N GLY A 222 2.36 -21.26 2.93
CA GLY A 222 3.03 -22.55 2.94
C GLY A 222 4.38 -22.61 2.20
N LYS A 223 4.87 -21.51 1.63
CA LYS A 223 6.15 -21.45 0.89
C LYS A 223 7.24 -20.63 1.59
N VAL A 224 6.86 -19.80 2.57
CA VAL A 224 7.78 -18.96 3.36
C VAL A 224 7.42 -19.08 4.84
N PRO A 225 8.39 -18.95 5.76
CA PRO A 225 8.11 -18.93 7.19
C PRO A 225 7.36 -17.65 7.56
N LEU A 226 6.36 -17.76 8.43
CA LEU A 226 5.51 -16.65 8.85
C LEU A 226 5.50 -16.55 10.38
N ASP A 227 5.80 -15.37 10.90
CA ASP A 227 5.57 -15.05 12.31
C ASP A 227 4.13 -14.56 12.48
N TRP A 228 3.24 -15.48 12.85
CA TRP A 228 1.83 -15.19 13.08
C TRP A 228 1.57 -14.25 14.25
N SER A 229 2.44 -14.30 15.28
CA SER A 229 2.31 -13.47 16.47
C SER A 229 2.63 -12.01 16.16
N LEU A 230 3.77 -11.79 15.49
CA LEU A 230 4.14 -10.45 15.00
C LEU A 230 3.11 -9.93 14.00
N MET A 231 2.69 -10.75 13.03
CA MET A 231 1.72 -10.34 12.03
C MET A 231 0.39 -9.89 12.67
N ALA A 232 -0.12 -10.64 13.65
CA ALA A 232 -1.37 -10.32 14.33
C ALA A 232 -1.26 -9.05 15.19
N SER A 233 -0.20 -8.93 16.01
CA SER A 233 0.03 -7.75 16.86
C SER A 233 0.26 -6.49 16.04
N PHE A 234 1.06 -6.57 14.97
CA PHE A 234 1.32 -5.46 14.06
C PHE A 234 0.05 -5.02 13.31
N THR A 235 -0.78 -5.98 12.86
CA THR A 235 -2.08 -5.72 12.22
C THR A 235 -3.04 -5.01 13.17
N LEU A 236 -3.10 -5.42 14.44
CA LEU A 236 -3.96 -4.79 15.44
C LEU A 236 -3.57 -3.32 15.64
N VAL A 237 -2.29 -3.05 15.91
CA VAL A 237 -1.81 -1.68 16.13
C VAL A 237 -2.01 -0.81 14.89
N ALA A 238 -1.69 -1.32 13.70
CA ALA A 238 -1.93 -0.61 12.45
C ALA A 238 -3.43 -0.34 12.20
N SER A 239 -4.31 -1.28 12.53
CA SER A 239 -5.77 -1.11 12.38
C SER A 239 -6.31 -0.02 13.30
N PHE A 240 -5.85 0.04 14.56
CA PHE A 240 -6.17 1.15 15.47
C PHE A 240 -5.66 2.48 14.94
N GLY A 241 -4.41 2.51 14.45
CA GLY A 241 -3.83 3.68 13.80
C GLY A 241 -4.65 4.15 12.60
N THR A 242 -5.14 3.24 11.75
CA THR A 242 -5.98 3.56 10.59
C THR A 242 -7.31 4.15 10.97
N PHE A 243 -7.96 3.65 12.02
CA PHE A 243 -9.20 4.24 12.50
C PHE A 243 -8.98 5.68 12.99
N PHE A 244 -7.90 5.93 13.75
CA PHE A 244 -7.54 7.26 14.22
C PHE A 244 -7.13 8.19 13.07
N GLY A 245 -6.30 7.71 12.14
CA GLY A 245 -5.88 8.45 10.95
C GLY A 245 -7.05 8.82 10.05
N ALA A 246 -8.04 7.92 9.88
CA ALA A 246 -9.25 8.21 9.12
C ALA A 246 -10.09 9.33 9.75
N HIS A 247 -10.11 9.42 11.09
CA HIS A 247 -10.74 10.54 11.78
C HIS A 247 -9.93 11.84 11.61
N LEU A 248 -8.61 11.77 11.79
CA LEU A 248 -7.70 12.92 11.64
C LEU A 248 -7.68 13.48 10.20
N SER A 249 -7.96 12.64 9.20
CA SER A 249 -8.03 13.03 7.77
C SER A 249 -9.02 14.15 7.49
N GLN A 250 -9.99 14.38 8.38
CA GLN A 250 -10.97 15.46 8.26
C GLN A 250 -10.40 16.83 8.61
N TYR A 251 -9.29 16.88 9.35
CA TYR A 251 -8.69 18.12 9.86
C TYR A 251 -7.39 18.49 9.14
N VAL A 252 -6.80 17.57 8.37
CA VAL A 252 -5.52 17.77 7.68
C VAL A 252 -5.74 17.98 6.19
N GLN A 253 -5.10 18.98 5.60
CA GLN A 253 -5.15 19.22 4.16
C GLN A 253 -4.42 18.11 3.40
N ALA A 254 -5.15 17.32 2.61
CA ALA A 254 -4.62 16.19 1.83
C ALA A 254 -3.37 16.56 1.01
N LYS A 255 -3.33 17.77 0.44
CA LYS A 255 -2.22 18.25 -0.41
C LYS A 255 -0.88 18.31 0.32
N GLN A 256 -0.87 18.75 1.58
CA GLN A 256 0.36 18.88 2.37
C GLN A 256 0.89 17.50 2.77
N LEU A 257 -0.01 16.60 3.14
CA LEU A 257 0.34 15.25 3.54
C LEU A 257 0.84 14.40 2.37
N GLU A 258 0.20 14.50 1.19
CA GLU A 258 0.67 13.85 -0.03
C GLU A 258 2.09 14.32 -0.40
N LYS A 259 2.37 15.64 -0.31
CA LYS A 259 3.70 16.17 -0.61
C LYS A 259 4.77 15.67 0.38
N GLY A 260 4.47 15.71 1.68
CA GLY A 260 5.37 15.20 2.72
C GLY A 260 5.64 13.71 2.56
N PHE A 261 4.60 12.92 2.27
CA PHE A 261 4.72 11.50 2.00
C PHE A 261 5.58 11.21 0.77
N GLY A 262 5.45 11.98 -0.31
CA GLY A 262 6.31 11.85 -1.50
C GLY A 262 7.80 12.01 -1.18
N TYR A 263 8.19 13.04 -0.41
CA TYR A 263 9.59 13.18 0.02
C TYR A 263 10.04 12.06 0.94
N PHE A 264 9.17 11.61 1.85
CA PHE A 264 9.47 10.50 2.74
C PHE A 264 9.74 9.20 1.98
N LEU A 265 8.94 8.90 0.94
CA LEU A 265 9.17 7.76 0.06
C LEU A 265 10.53 7.82 -0.64
N ILE A 266 10.99 9.01 -1.07
CA ILE A 266 12.33 9.17 -1.67
C ILE A 266 13.40 8.82 -0.64
N VAL A 267 13.30 9.34 0.58
CA VAL A 267 14.27 9.06 1.65
C VAL A 267 14.37 7.56 1.92
N VAL A 268 13.23 6.89 2.10
CA VAL A 268 13.20 5.44 2.35
C VAL A 268 13.70 4.66 1.14
N ALA A 269 13.36 5.04 -0.09
CA ALA A 269 13.84 4.36 -1.29
C ALA A 269 15.37 4.48 -1.45
N VAL A 270 15.94 5.66 -1.19
CA VAL A 270 17.40 5.89 -1.21
C VAL A 270 18.07 5.06 -0.12
N PHE A 271 17.50 5.03 1.08
CA PHE A 271 18.01 4.19 2.17
C PHE A 271 18.06 2.71 1.78
N ILE A 272 16.97 2.18 1.22
CA ILE A 272 16.91 0.79 0.73
C ILE A 272 17.99 0.55 -0.32
N PHE A 273 18.16 1.47 -1.27
CA PHE A 273 19.13 1.35 -2.35
C PHE A 273 20.58 1.31 -1.84
N ILE A 274 20.90 2.08 -0.79
CA ILE A 274 22.23 2.10 -0.17
C ILE A 274 22.54 0.78 0.56
N GLN A 275 21.50 0.09 1.05
CA GLN A 275 21.67 -1.12 1.86
C GLN A 275 21.70 -2.43 1.06
N GLN A 276 21.46 -2.39 -0.26
CA GLN A 276 21.52 -3.57 -1.15
C GLN A 276 22.94 -3.86 -1.66
#